data_AF-A0AAU1JE39-F1
#
_entry.id   AF-A0AAU1JE39-F1
#
_cell.length_a   1.000
_cell.length_b   1.000
_cell.length_c   1.000
_cell.angle_alpha   90.00
_cell.angle_beta   90.00
_cell.angle_gamma   90.00
#
_symmetry.space_group_name_H-M   'P 1'
#
loop_
_entity.id
_entity.type
_entity.pdbx_description
1 polymer ?
#
loop_
_entity_poly.entity_id
_entity_poly.type
_entity_poly.pdbx_seq_one_letter_code
_entity_poly.pdbx_strand_id
1 'polypeptide(L)'
;MAKKRPQTTAKRPQPSDGARAAGADGDFPVVGAREPCPCGSGRRYKACHGRAAAHAVTELVQRPFDGLPGEGDWVALRELVPAATVALPLKGGLPEGVPSVTLATVLPMAWPALRRDDGSVLLGLQNDTASGDISRDLADTLQRALTAEPGTPVQARRAPADGPRLQDLLDPEGTFEPVVHPGFEFWVPEAENASPEVTASLERANAAAIPTVKLQGVDAAYWCETPDKNHLRWVMPYPEEQLLDGLARLHAAGRSGLGEGTRLVGSFRAHGLTVPVWDLPSGLGADDIEKPAAEFAERLTAALATDAPLTPDERRARGGLTNRQVTLS
;
A
#
# COMPACT_ATOMS: atom_id res chain seq x y z
N MET A 1 44.97 5.85 -43.10
CA MET A 1 43.90 5.20 -43.88
C MET A 1 43.00 4.42 -42.93
N ALA A 2 41.72 4.81 -42.82
CA ALA A 2 40.65 3.95 -42.32
C ALA A 2 39.32 4.52 -42.85
N LYS A 3 38.55 3.66 -43.51
CA LYS A 3 37.48 3.99 -44.47
C LYS A 3 36.18 4.40 -43.76
N LYS A 4 35.55 5.49 -44.24
CA LYS A 4 34.15 5.86 -43.94
C LYS A 4 33.20 4.73 -44.39
N ARG A 5 32.27 4.33 -43.53
CA ARG A 5 31.14 3.45 -43.88
C ARG A 5 29.93 4.29 -44.31
N PRO A 6 29.13 3.85 -45.31
CA PRO A 6 28.07 4.65 -45.91
C PRO A 6 26.78 4.60 -45.09
N GLN A 7 26.06 5.73 -45.02
CA GLN A 7 24.68 5.79 -44.52
C GLN A 7 23.73 5.28 -45.61
N THR A 8 22.98 4.22 -45.32
CA THR A 8 21.85 3.77 -46.15
C THR A 8 20.55 4.38 -45.59
N THR A 9 19.96 5.29 -46.35
CA THR A 9 18.62 5.84 -46.12
C THR A 9 17.57 4.78 -46.43
N ALA A 10 17.01 4.12 -45.41
CA ALA A 10 15.81 3.30 -45.56
C ALA A 10 14.58 4.23 -45.63
N LYS A 11 13.87 4.18 -46.75
CA LYS A 11 12.57 4.85 -46.96
C LYS A 11 11.56 4.36 -45.92
N ARG A 12 10.93 5.30 -45.20
CA ARG A 12 9.76 5.06 -44.35
C ARG A 12 8.58 4.63 -45.24
N PRO A 13 7.91 3.48 -45.00
CA PRO A 13 6.68 3.17 -45.71
C PRO A 13 5.58 4.14 -45.26
N GLN A 14 4.89 4.75 -46.23
CA GLN A 14 3.69 5.53 -45.98
C GLN A 14 2.54 4.59 -45.57
N PRO A 15 1.68 4.99 -44.61
CA PRO A 15 0.49 4.22 -44.29
C PRO A 15 -0.52 4.37 -45.43
N SER A 16 -0.93 3.25 -46.02
CA SER A 16 -2.07 3.22 -46.94
C SER A 16 -3.35 3.37 -46.14
N ASP A 17 -4.16 4.37 -46.48
CA ASP A 17 -5.52 4.52 -46.01
C ASP A 17 -6.39 3.33 -46.47
N GLY A 18 -7.18 2.79 -45.55
CA GLY A 18 -8.40 2.07 -45.90
C GLY A 18 -8.37 0.54 -45.83
N ALA A 19 -8.44 0.02 -44.60
CA ALA A 19 -9.37 -1.07 -44.30
C ALA A 19 -9.78 -0.94 -42.83
N ARG A 20 -10.92 -0.29 -42.57
CA ARG A 20 -11.63 -0.50 -41.29
C ARG A 20 -12.05 -1.96 -41.29
N ALA A 21 -11.26 -2.80 -40.61
CA ALA A 21 -11.61 -4.21 -40.42
C ALA A 21 -12.95 -4.27 -39.68
N ALA A 22 -13.93 -4.91 -40.32
CA ALA A 22 -15.20 -5.26 -39.69
C ALA A 22 -14.92 -6.08 -38.43
N GLY A 23 -15.57 -5.73 -37.31
CA GLY A 23 -15.44 -6.45 -36.03
C GLY A 23 -14.67 -5.71 -34.93
N ALA A 24 -14.70 -4.37 -34.89
CA ALA A 24 -14.14 -3.61 -33.77
C ALA A 24 -15.01 -3.63 -32.50
N ASP A 25 -16.28 -4.06 -32.61
CA ASP A 25 -17.29 -3.98 -31.54
C ASP A 25 -17.79 -5.37 -31.07
N GLY A 26 -16.99 -6.42 -31.24
CA GLY A 26 -17.31 -7.77 -30.78
C GLY A 26 -16.63 -8.10 -29.45
N ASP A 27 -17.30 -8.87 -28.59
CA ASP A 27 -16.68 -9.43 -27.39
C ASP A 27 -15.83 -10.66 -27.79
N PHE A 28 -14.51 -10.52 -27.72
CA PHE A 28 -13.56 -11.56 -28.15
C PHE A 28 -12.82 -12.11 -26.94
N PRO A 29 -12.54 -13.43 -26.90
CA PRO A 29 -11.82 -14.04 -25.79
C PRO A 29 -10.43 -13.40 -25.61
N VAL A 30 -10.04 -13.17 -24.36
CA VAL A 30 -8.74 -12.61 -24.01
C VAL A 30 -7.65 -13.65 -24.27
N VAL A 31 -6.62 -13.26 -25.03
CA VAL A 31 -5.48 -14.10 -25.38
C VAL A 31 -4.16 -13.40 -25.04
N GLY A 32 -3.02 -14.10 -25.19
CA GLY A 32 -1.70 -13.56 -24.86
C GLY A 32 -1.37 -12.28 -25.62
N ALA A 33 -0.69 -11.32 -24.98
CA ALA A 33 -0.45 -9.98 -25.54
C ALA A 33 0.28 -9.97 -26.91
N ARG A 34 1.10 -10.99 -27.18
CA ARG A 34 1.84 -11.16 -28.44
C ARG A 34 1.15 -12.10 -29.44
N GLU A 35 0.06 -12.75 -29.04
CA GLU A 35 -0.70 -13.69 -29.87
C GLU A 35 -1.56 -12.93 -30.90
N PRO A 36 -1.95 -13.60 -32.00
CA PRO A 36 -2.89 -13.04 -32.97
C PRO A 36 -4.22 -12.66 -32.31
N CYS A 37 -4.77 -11.49 -32.65
CA CYS A 37 -6.05 -11.07 -32.10
C CYS A 37 -7.19 -11.95 -32.66
N PRO A 38 -8.09 -12.50 -31.82
CA PRO A 38 -9.18 -13.39 -32.27
C PRO A 38 -10.20 -12.74 -33.20
N CYS A 39 -10.21 -11.40 -33.31
CA CYS A 39 -11.10 -10.65 -34.19
C CYS A 39 -10.78 -10.77 -35.69
N GLY A 40 -9.77 -11.56 -36.08
CA GLY A 40 -9.38 -11.73 -37.47
C GLY A 40 -8.68 -10.52 -38.10
N SER A 41 -8.36 -9.48 -37.33
CA SER A 41 -7.74 -8.25 -37.87
C SER A 41 -6.28 -8.40 -38.33
N GLY A 42 -5.67 -9.57 -38.16
CA GLY A 42 -4.25 -9.81 -38.46
C GLY A 42 -3.27 -9.07 -37.53
N ARG A 43 -3.76 -8.27 -36.58
CA ARG A 43 -2.95 -7.56 -35.59
C ARG A 43 -2.70 -8.44 -34.36
N ARG A 44 -1.60 -8.19 -33.65
CA ARG A 44 -1.38 -8.77 -32.30
C ARG A 44 -2.45 -8.26 -31.33
N TYR A 45 -2.86 -9.09 -30.38
CA TYR A 45 -3.92 -8.77 -29.41
C TYR A 45 -3.71 -7.42 -28.73
N LYS A 46 -2.51 -7.15 -28.18
CA LYS A 46 -2.18 -5.85 -27.53
C LYS A 46 -2.40 -4.63 -28.43
N ALA A 47 -2.17 -4.75 -29.72
CA ALA A 47 -2.25 -3.62 -30.66
C ALA A 47 -3.68 -3.39 -31.19
N CYS A 48 -4.62 -4.30 -30.91
CA CYS A 48 -6.01 -4.25 -31.30
C CYS A 48 -6.91 -4.12 -30.06
N HIS A 49 -7.50 -5.23 -29.57
CA HIS A 49 -8.42 -5.24 -28.43
C HIS A 49 -7.73 -5.28 -27.06
N GLY A 50 -6.46 -5.66 -27.01
CA GLY A 50 -5.64 -5.63 -25.80
C GLY A 50 -5.17 -4.22 -25.41
N ARG A 51 -5.58 -3.15 -26.11
CA ARG A 51 -5.21 -1.77 -25.76
C ARG A 51 -5.89 -1.30 -24.48
N ALA A 52 -7.18 -1.53 -24.32
CA ALA A 52 -7.91 -1.20 -23.09
C ALA A 52 -7.39 -2.04 -21.91
N ALA A 53 -7.22 -3.34 -22.13
CA ALA A 53 -6.63 -4.25 -21.15
C ALA A 53 -5.19 -3.87 -20.76
N ALA A 54 -4.38 -3.34 -21.69
CA ALA A 54 -3.02 -2.84 -21.41
C ALA A 54 -3.02 -1.44 -20.78
N HIS A 55 -3.90 -0.53 -21.17
CA HIS A 55 -4.04 0.79 -20.53
C HIS A 55 -4.49 0.65 -19.08
N ALA A 56 -5.41 -0.27 -18.79
CA ALA A 56 -5.82 -0.62 -17.44
C ALA A 56 -4.72 -1.36 -16.63
N VAL A 57 -3.59 -1.78 -17.24
CA VAL A 57 -2.38 -2.22 -16.50
C VAL A 57 -1.49 -1.01 -16.15
N THR A 58 -1.66 0.14 -16.81
CA THR A 58 -0.62 1.18 -16.85
C THR A 58 -0.92 2.40 -15.99
N GLU A 59 -2.16 2.62 -15.53
CA GLU A 59 -2.44 3.75 -14.63
C GLU A 59 -2.25 3.32 -13.17
N LEU A 60 -1.01 3.46 -12.69
CA LEU A 60 -0.68 3.30 -11.28
C LEU A 60 -1.38 4.40 -10.48
N VAL A 61 -2.38 4.01 -9.69
CA VAL A 61 -3.07 4.88 -8.75
C VAL A 61 -2.12 5.17 -7.60
N GLN A 62 -1.61 6.40 -7.55
CA GLN A 62 -0.57 6.78 -6.60
C GLN A 62 -1.05 6.72 -5.14
N ARG A 63 -2.32 7.05 -4.88
CA ARG A 63 -2.91 7.16 -3.54
C ARG A 63 -4.15 6.25 -3.43
N PRO A 64 -3.97 4.92 -3.41
CA PRO A 64 -5.08 3.96 -3.51
C PRO A 64 -6.06 4.05 -2.33
N PHE A 65 -5.62 4.52 -1.17
CA PHE A 65 -6.44 4.61 0.04
C PHE A 65 -7.04 6.00 0.29
N ASP A 66 -6.81 6.97 -0.59
CA ASP A 66 -7.36 8.33 -0.46
C ASP A 66 -8.88 8.29 -0.26
N GLY A 67 -9.37 9.05 0.73
CA GLY A 67 -10.78 9.10 1.10
C GLY A 67 -11.27 7.97 2.03
N LEU A 68 -10.43 6.99 2.38
CA LEU A 68 -10.79 6.02 3.43
C LEU A 68 -10.53 6.58 4.83
N PRO A 69 -11.37 6.25 5.83
CA PRO A 69 -11.05 6.49 7.23
C PRO A 69 -9.72 5.83 7.61
N GLY A 70 -8.87 6.55 8.34
CA GLY A 70 -7.57 6.04 8.77
C GLY A 70 -6.59 5.75 7.62
N GLU A 71 -6.61 6.52 6.54
CA GLU A 71 -5.72 6.32 5.37
C GLU A 71 -4.25 6.06 5.75
N GLY A 72 -3.70 6.83 6.69
CA GLY A 72 -2.32 6.64 7.15
C GLY A 72 -2.07 5.25 7.73
N ASP A 73 -3.06 4.70 8.42
CA ASP A 73 -3.00 3.34 8.94
C ASP A 73 -3.11 2.30 7.82
N TRP A 74 -3.93 2.49 6.78
CA TRP A 74 -3.92 1.60 5.61
C TRP A 74 -2.52 1.48 4.99
N VAL A 75 -1.83 2.61 4.83
CA VAL A 75 -0.46 2.63 4.30
C VAL A 75 0.51 1.95 5.28
N ALA A 76 0.38 2.21 6.58
CA ALA A 76 1.23 1.57 7.59
C ALA A 76 1.05 0.06 7.65
N LEU A 77 -0.19 -0.42 7.66
CA LEU A 77 -0.52 -1.84 7.67
C LEU A 77 -0.09 -2.52 6.37
N ARG A 78 -0.06 -1.79 5.25
CA ARG A 78 0.37 -2.33 3.96
C ARG A 78 1.89 -2.46 3.85
N GLU A 79 2.67 -1.58 4.47
CA GLU A 79 4.12 -1.50 4.22
C GLU A 79 5.00 -1.75 5.46
N LEU A 80 4.47 -1.58 6.67
CA LEU A 80 5.27 -1.43 7.89
C LEU A 80 4.92 -2.44 8.97
N VAL A 81 3.63 -2.63 9.21
CA VAL A 81 3.15 -3.40 10.36
C VAL A 81 3.11 -4.88 9.98
N PRO A 82 3.85 -5.77 10.65
CA PRO A 82 3.89 -7.18 10.26
C PRO A 82 2.58 -7.88 10.58
N ALA A 83 2.06 -7.69 11.79
CA ALA A 83 0.92 -8.43 12.33
C ALA A 83 -0.12 -7.45 12.90
N ALA A 84 -1.20 -7.21 12.17
CA ALA A 84 -2.32 -6.42 12.66
C ALA A 84 -3.64 -6.84 12.01
N THR A 85 -4.74 -6.55 12.70
CA THR A 85 -6.09 -6.72 12.18
C THR A 85 -6.93 -5.46 12.34
N VAL A 86 -7.93 -5.27 11.47
CA VAL A 86 -8.91 -4.17 11.56
C VAL A 86 -10.30 -4.71 11.25
N ALA A 87 -11.28 -4.39 12.08
CA ALA A 87 -12.68 -4.67 11.73
C ALA A 87 -13.11 -3.73 10.59
N LEU A 88 -13.74 -4.28 9.55
CA LEU A 88 -14.18 -3.50 8.38
C LEU A 88 -15.70 -3.38 8.35
N PRO A 89 -16.28 -2.24 8.77
CA PRO A 89 -17.70 -2.00 8.59
C PRO A 89 -18.01 -1.83 7.10
N LEU A 90 -18.94 -2.64 6.60
CA LEU A 90 -19.39 -2.56 5.21
C LEU A 90 -20.52 -1.55 5.06
N LYS A 91 -20.46 -0.80 3.97
CA LYS A 91 -21.56 0.05 3.53
C LYS A 91 -22.80 -0.81 3.24
N GLY A 92 -23.91 -0.50 3.89
CA GLY A 92 -25.15 -1.28 3.77
C GLY A 92 -25.22 -2.51 4.68
N GLY A 93 -24.25 -2.70 5.57
CA GLY A 93 -24.22 -3.80 6.54
C GLY A 93 -23.64 -5.10 5.97
N LEU A 94 -23.55 -6.10 6.85
CA LEU A 94 -23.02 -7.42 6.49
C LEU A 94 -24.09 -8.23 5.72
N PRO A 95 -23.71 -8.91 4.63
CA PRO A 95 -24.60 -9.84 3.94
C PRO A 95 -25.05 -11.01 4.83
N GLU A 96 -26.15 -11.66 4.47
CA GLU A 96 -26.61 -12.88 5.14
C GLU A 96 -25.51 -13.95 5.15
N GLY A 97 -25.33 -14.61 6.30
CA GLY A 97 -24.30 -15.63 6.49
C GLY A 97 -22.87 -15.10 6.68
N VAL A 98 -22.65 -13.78 6.66
CA VAL A 98 -21.35 -13.15 6.99
C VAL A 98 -21.45 -12.50 8.38
N PRO A 99 -20.89 -13.10 9.45
CA PRO A 99 -20.92 -12.51 10.79
C PRO A 99 -19.93 -11.35 10.98
N SER A 100 -18.85 -11.30 10.19
CA SER A 100 -17.84 -10.24 10.27
C SER A 100 -16.94 -10.17 9.04
N VAL A 101 -16.35 -9.00 8.82
CA VAL A 101 -15.25 -8.78 7.87
C VAL A 101 -14.09 -8.16 8.63
N THR A 102 -12.92 -8.80 8.53
CA THR A 102 -11.70 -8.34 9.21
C THR A 102 -10.57 -8.23 8.19
N LEU A 103 -9.95 -7.06 8.10
CA LEU A 103 -8.67 -6.88 7.45
C LEU A 103 -7.58 -7.53 8.31
N ALA A 104 -6.63 -8.19 7.68
CA ALA A 104 -5.39 -8.62 8.29
C ALA A 104 -4.21 -8.14 7.44
N THR A 105 -3.07 -7.82 8.06
CA THR A 105 -1.85 -7.46 7.33
C THR A 105 -1.46 -8.57 6.36
N VAL A 106 -1.37 -9.82 6.81
CA VAL A 106 -1.13 -10.99 5.97
C VAL A 106 -1.93 -12.19 6.48
N LEU A 107 -2.31 -13.07 5.56
CA LEU A 107 -3.00 -14.34 5.85
C LEU A 107 -2.06 -15.54 5.63
N PRO A 108 -2.36 -16.71 6.22
CA PRO A 108 -1.60 -17.93 5.93
C PRO A 108 -1.47 -18.15 4.42
N MET A 109 -0.28 -18.61 4.00
CA MET A 109 0.06 -18.85 2.59
C MET A 109 -0.12 -17.63 1.66
N ALA A 110 -0.16 -16.41 2.21
CA ALA A 110 -0.42 -15.18 1.47
C ALA A 110 -1.72 -15.25 0.65
N TRP A 111 -2.79 -15.79 1.24
CA TRP A 111 -4.10 -15.74 0.61
C TRP A 111 -4.61 -14.28 0.54
N PRO A 112 -5.17 -13.85 -0.61
CA PRO A 112 -5.89 -12.59 -0.74
C PRO A 112 -7.05 -12.43 0.25
N ALA A 113 -7.83 -13.48 0.43
CA ALA A 113 -8.87 -13.54 1.44
C ALA A 113 -9.19 -14.98 1.81
N LEU A 114 -9.83 -15.17 2.96
CA LEU A 114 -10.33 -16.45 3.44
C LEU A 114 -11.75 -16.26 3.97
N ARG A 115 -12.70 -17.05 3.45
CA ARG A 115 -13.98 -17.26 4.12
C ARG A 115 -13.80 -18.42 5.09
N ARG A 116 -13.89 -18.15 6.40
CA ARG A 116 -13.74 -19.17 7.44
C ARG A 116 -14.98 -20.07 7.52
N ASP A 117 -14.85 -21.19 8.23
CA ASP A 117 -15.95 -22.16 8.43
C ASP A 117 -17.13 -21.58 9.19
N ASP A 118 -16.88 -20.63 10.11
CA ASP A 118 -17.91 -19.88 10.83
C ASP A 118 -18.60 -18.80 9.97
N GLY A 119 -18.18 -18.66 8.71
CA GLY A 119 -18.66 -17.65 7.78
C GLY A 119 -17.98 -16.29 7.91
N SER A 120 -17.07 -16.05 8.86
CA SER A 120 -16.33 -14.79 8.93
C SER A 120 -15.40 -14.62 7.72
N VAL A 121 -15.18 -13.38 7.29
CA VAL A 121 -14.27 -13.05 6.19
C VAL A 121 -12.99 -12.42 6.73
N LEU A 122 -11.85 -12.97 6.31
CA LEU A 122 -10.57 -12.31 6.42
C LEU A 122 -10.12 -11.77 5.05
N LEU A 123 -9.68 -10.51 5.01
CA LEU A 123 -9.08 -9.87 3.84
C LEU A 123 -7.59 -9.59 4.11
N GLY A 124 -6.69 -10.14 3.30
CA GLY A 124 -5.25 -9.94 3.42
C GLY A 124 -4.79 -8.67 2.69
N LEU A 125 -4.10 -7.78 3.41
CA LEU A 125 -3.66 -6.49 2.87
C LEU A 125 -2.33 -6.58 2.11
N GLN A 126 -1.34 -7.29 2.61
CA GLN A 126 0.03 -7.38 2.08
C GLN A 126 0.16 -8.47 1.01
N ASN A 127 -0.70 -8.40 -0.01
CA ASN A 127 -0.67 -9.29 -1.17
C ASN A 127 -0.06 -8.59 -2.39
N ASP A 128 0.54 -9.36 -3.29
CA ASP A 128 0.96 -8.85 -4.60
C ASP A 128 -0.25 -8.27 -5.34
N THR A 129 -0.09 -7.07 -5.90
CA THR A 129 -1.18 -6.38 -6.60
C THR A 129 -1.25 -6.88 -8.03
N ALA A 130 -2.46 -7.20 -8.48
CA ALA A 130 -2.69 -7.71 -9.84
C ALA A 130 -2.95 -6.55 -10.83
N SER A 131 -3.16 -5.33 -10.32
CA SER A 131 -3.31 -4.09 -11.07
C SER A 131 -2.54 -2.92 -10.42
N GLY A 132 -2.64 -1.75 -11.04
CA GLY A 132 -2.10 -0.49 -10.50
C GLY A 132 -2.99 0.19 -9.46
N ASP A 133 -4.14 -0.39 -9.09
CA ASP A 133 -5.09 0.18 -8.12
C ASP A 133 -5.37 -0.84 -7.00
N ILE A 134 -4.60 -0.74 -5.92
CA ILE A 134 -4.68 -1.66 -4.77
C ILE A 134 -6.08 -1.68 -4.16
N SER A 135 -6.75 -0.52 -4.10
CA SER A 135 -8.09 -0.43 -3.53
C SER A 135 -9.12 -1.19 -4.38
N ARG A 136 -8.98 -1.16 -5.71
CA ARG A 136 -9.81 -1.96 -6.61
C ARG A 136 -9.54 -3.46 -6.50
N ASP A 137 -8.27 -3.85 -6.40
CA ASP A 137 -7.89 -5.25 -6.21
C ASP A 137 -8.44 -5.83 -4.89
N LEU A 138 -8.36 -5.04 -3.80
CA LEU A 138 -8.94 -5.42 -2.51
C LEU A 138 -10.46 -5.44 -2.54
N ALA A 139 -11.11 -4.52 -3.24
CA ALA A 139 -12.56 -4.51 -3.40
C ALA A 139 -13.08 -5.73 -4.16
N ASP A 140 -12.45 -6.11 -5.28
CA ASP A 140 -12.77 -7.34 -6.02
C ASP A 140 -12.59 -8.58 -5.15
N THR A 141 -11.48 -8.63 -4.41
CA THR A 141 -11.19 -9.73 -3.48
C THR A 141 -12.24 -9.85 -2.38
N LEU A 142 -12.61 -8.72 -1.76
CA LEU A 142 -13.63 -8.66 -0.72
C LEU A 142 -14.99 -9.13 -1.23
N GLN A 143 -15.45 -8.63 -2.37
CA GLN A 143 -16.74 -9.04 -2.95
C GLN A 143 -16.80 -10.55 -3.18
N ARG A 144 -15.73 -11.15 -3.69
CA ARG A 144 -15.65 -12.61 -3.87
C ARG A 144 -15.65 -13.36 -2.55
N ALA A 145 -14.97 -12.85 -1.52
CA ALA A 145 -14.94 -13.47 -0.21
C ALA A 145 -16.33 -13.46 0.46
N LEU A 146 -17.10 -12.39 0.26
CA LEU A 146 -18.47 -12.25 0.78
C LEU A 146 -19.44 -13.28 0.18
N THR A 147 -19.18 -13.78 -1.03
CA THR A 147 -20.02 -14.79 -1.70
C THR A 147 -19.37 -16.17 -1.78
N ALA A 148 -18.17 -16.35 -1.22
CA ALA A 148 -17.52 -17.66 -1.17
C ALA A 148 -18.18 -18.55 -0.13
N GLU A 149 -18.15 -19.86 -0.37
CA GLU A 149 -18.61 -20.84 0.62
C GLU A 149 -17.72 -20.81 1.88
N PRO A 150 -18.28 -21.02 3.08
CA PRO A 150 -17.49 -21.22 4.30
C PRO A 150 -16.36 -22.23 4.12
N GLY A 151 -15.19 -21.92 4.70
CA GLY A 151 -13.97 -22.73 4.57
C GLY A 151 -13.16 -22.51 3.28
N THR A 152 -13.56 -21.56 2.42
CA THR A 152 -12.95 -21.38 1.10
C THR A 152 -11.94 -20.22 1.05
N PRO A 153 -10.67 -20.47 0.65
CA PRO A 153 -9.74 -19.39 0.34
C PRO A 153 -10.02 -18.76 -1.03
N VAL A 154 -9.86 -17.44 -1.12
CA VAL A 154 -10.05 -16.68 -2.36
C VAL A 154 -8.72 -16.57 -3.10
N GLN A 155 -8.69 -17.07 -4.34
CA GLN A 155 -7.48 -17.03 -5.18
C GLN A 155 -7.24 -15.64 -5.78
N ALA A 156 -5.96 -15.27 -5.90
CA ALA A 156 -5.53 -14.02 -6.52
C ALA A 156 -5.98 -13.95 -7.98
N ARG A 157 -6.46 -12.79 -8.40
CA ARG A 157 -6.75 -12.49 -9.80
C ARG A 157 -6.64 -10.99 -10.04
N ARG A 158 -6.63 -10.62 -11.31
CA ARG A 158 -6.76 -9.22 -11.71
C ARG A 158 -8.21 -8.76 -11.59
N ALA A 159 -8.43 -7.65 -10.91
CA ALA A 159 -9.74 -7.02 -10.81
C ALA A 159 -10.22 -6.50 -12.18
N PRO A 160 -11.54 -6.52 -12.46
CA PRO A 160 -12.12 -5.81 -13.59
C PRO A 160 -11.78 -4.32 -13.55
N ALA A 161 -11.44 -3.74 -14.71
CA ALA A 161 -11.00 -2.35 -14.79
C ALA A 161 -12.09 -1.34 -14.34
N ASP A 162 -13.35 -1.71 -14.50
CA ASP A 162 -14.56 -0.97 -14.16
C ASP A 162 -15.18 -1.38 -12.81
N GLY A 163 -14.49 -2.24 -12.04
CA GLY A 163 -14.94 -2.65 -10.72
C GLY A 163 -14.98 -1.51 -9.69
N PRO A 164 -15.64 -1.70 -8.54
CA PRO A 164 -15.63 -0.72 -7.46
C PRO A 164 -14.26 -0.66 -6.78
N ARG A 165 -14.04 0.38 -5.97
CA ARG A 165 -12.90 0.50 -5.04
C ARG A 165 -13.40 0.26 -3.60
N LEU A 166 -12.49 0.10 -2.64
CA LEU A 166 -12.88 -0.06 -1.22
C LEU A 166 -13.72 1.10 -0.71
N GLN A 167 -13.47 2.32 -1.21
CA GLN A 167 -14.26 3.53 -0.91
C GLN A 167 -15.75 3.36 -1.22
N ASP A 168 -16.11 2.50 -2.18
CA ASP A 168 -17.49 2.24 -2.55
C ASP A 168 -18.17 1.19 -1.65
N LEU A 169 -17.37 0.37 -0.96
CA LEU A 169 -17.80 -0.83 -0.22
C LEU A 169 -17.76 -0.67 1.30
N LEU A 170 -16.85 0.16 1.82
CA LEU A 170 -16.69 0.39 3.25
C LEU A 170 -17.59 1.53 3.74
N ASP A 171 -18.04 1.42 4.99
CA ASP A 171 -18.82 2.48 5.63
C ASP A 171 -17.91 3.71 5.91
N PRO A 172 -18.16 4.89 5.30
CA PRO A 172 -17.32 6.06 5.49
C PRO A 172 -17.38 6.63 6.92
N GLU A 173 -18.44 6.33 7.68
CA GLU A 173 -18.59 6.76 9.07
C GLU A 173 -18.03 5.72 10.06
N GLY A 174 -17.60 4.56 9.56
CA GLY A 174 -16.99 3.51 10.36
C GLY A 174 -15.61 3.90 10.87
N THR A 175 -15.27 3.47 12.09
CA THR A 175 -13.92 3.65 12.61
C THR A 175 -12.96 2.65 11.97
N PHE A 176 -11.74 3.11 11.68
CA PHE A 176 -10.63 2.26 11.23
C PHE A 176 -9.61 2.17 12.35
N GLU A 177 -9.73 1.14 13.19
CA GLU A 177 -8.94 0.97 14.41
C GLU A 177 -8.04 -0.28 14.32
N PRO A 178 -6.76 -0.12 13.95
CA PRO A 178 -5.82 -1.21 13.96
C PRO A 178 -5.56 -1.79 15.35
N VAL A 179 -5.67 -3.10 15.43
CA VAL A 179 -5.15 -3.90 16.55
C VAL A 179 -3.84 -4.54 16.10
N VAL A 180 -2.73 -4.08 16.66
CA VAL A 180 -1.39 -4.65 16.39
C VAL A 180 -1.17 -5.84 17.32
N HIS A 181 -0.71 -6.95 16.75
CA HIS A 181 -0.50 -8.21 17.45
C HIS A 181 1.01 -8.48 17.62
N PRO A 182 1.42 -9.17 18.69
CA PRO A 182 2.81 -9.60 18.86
C PRO A 182 3.22 -10.65 17.82
N GLY A 183 2.25 -11.36 17.23
CA GLY A 183 2.44 -12.41 16.25
C GLY A 183 1.16 -12.66 15.44
N PHE A 184 1.14 -13.76 14.69
CA PHE A 184 0.06 -14.10 13.77
C PHE A 184 -0.99 -15.06 14.34
N GLU A 185 -1.15 -15.11 15.66
CA GLU A 185 -2.06 -16.03 16.34
C GLU A 185 -3.53 -15.84 15.90
N PHE A 186 -3.89 -14.65 15.42
CA PHE A 186 -5.20 -14.34 14.85
C PHE A 186 -5.54 -15.15 13.58
N TRP A 187 -4.57 -15.86 12.98
CA TRP A 187 -4.80 -16.79 11.88
C TRP A 187 -5.66 -17.98 12.28
N VAL A 188 -5.55 -18.44 13.53
CA VAL A 188 -6.16 -19.68 13.99
C VAL A 188 -7.15 -19.34 15.12
N PRO A 189 -8.48 -19.33 14.84
CA PRO A 189 -9.49 -19.07 15.87
C PRO A 189 -9.40 -20.07 17.04
N GLU A 190 -8.99 -21.31 16.76
CA GLU A 190 -8.81 -22.38 17.73
C GLU A 190 -7.46 -23.07 17.50
N ALA A 191 -6.43 -22.68 18.25
CA ALA A 191 -5.06 -23.18 18.07
C ALA A 191 -4.95 -24.73 18.16
N GLU A 192 -5.87 -25.37 18.87
CA GLU A 192 -5.93 -26.82 19.05
C GLU A 192 -6.29 -27.58 17.76
N ASN A 193 -6.89 -26.90 16.78
CA ASN A 193 -7.33 -27.45 15.50
C ASN A 193 -6.40 -27.07 14.32
N ALA A 194 -5.29 -26.38 14.58
CA ALA A 194 -4.33 -26.04 13.52
C ALA A 194 -3.62 -27.28 12.96
N SER A 195 -3.58 -27.39 11.63
CA SER A 195 -2.78 -28.43 10.98
C SER A 195 -1.28 -28.17 11.22
N PRO A 196 -0.42 -29.21 11.19
CA PRO A 196 1.03 -29.03 11.33
C PRO A 196 1.64 -28.03 10.33
N GLU A 197 1.05 -27.93 9.13
CA GLU A 197 1.47 -26.98 8.10
C GLU A 197 1.16 -25.53 8.50
N VAL A 198 -0.03 -25.27 9.06
CA VAL A 198 -0.41 -23.95 9.59
C VAL A 198 0.48 -23.57 10.76
N THR A 199 0.75 -24.49 11.69
CA THR A 199 1.67 -24.25 12.82
C THR A 199 3.07 -23.89 12.35
N ALA A 200 3.64 -24.65 11.41
CA ALA A 200 4.97 -24.36 10.86
C ALA A 200 5.00 -23.03 10.09
N SER A 201 3.90 -22.65 9.41
CA SER A 201 3.79 -21.34 8.76
C SER A 201 3.73 -20.21 9.78
N LEU A 202 3.00 -20.39 10.88
CA LEU A 202 2.87 -19.44 11.98
C LEU A 202 4.23 -19.20 12.66
N GLU A 203 4.95 -20.27 13.01
CA GLU A 203 6.29 -20.18 13.61
C GLU A 203 7.27 -19.40 12.71
N ARG A 204 7.28 -19.68 11.41
CA ARG A 204 8.12 -18.95 10.45
C ARG A 204 7.74 -17.47 10.35
N ALA A 205 6.44 -17.17 10.33
CA ALA A 205 5.95 -15.79 10.25
C ALA A 205 6.32 -15.00 11.51
N ASN A 206 6.11 -15.59 12.69
CA ASN A 206 6.47 -14.98 13.98
C ASN A 206 7.98 -14.76 14.11
N ALA A 207 8.81 -15.70 13.66
CA ALA A 207 10.27 -15.54 13.69
C ALA A 207 10.79 -14.39 12.81
N ALA A 208 10.03 -14.00 11.78
CA ALA A 208 10.36 -12.88 10.89
C ALA A 208 9.68 -11.56 11.30
N ALA A 209 8.75 -11.59 12.26
CA ALA A 209 7.99 -10.42 12.66
C ALA A 209 8.86 -9.46 13.48
N ILE A 210 8.84 -8.18 13.10
CA ILE A 210 9.46 -7.12 13.85
C ILE A 210 8.48 -6.65 14.94
N PRO A 211 8.82 -6.70 16.24
CA PRO A 211 7.96 -6.19 17.29
C PRO A 211 7.56 -4.73 16.99
N THR A 212 6.25 -4.49 16.93
CA THR A 212 5.69 -3.22 16.46
C THR A 212 4.56 -2.79 17.39
N VAL A 213 4.49 -1.51 17.71
CA VAL A 213 3.44 -0.93 18.56
C VAL A 213 2.91 0.34 17.88
N LYS A 214 1.59 0.45 17.75
CA LYS A 214 0.94 1.68 17.31
C LYS A 214 0.88 2.66 18.48
N LEU A 215 1.39 3.88 18.29
CA LEU A 215 1.22 4.94 19.28
C LEU A 215 -0.24 5.38 19.36
N GLN A 216 -0.68 5.79 20.55
CA GLN A 216 -2.05 6.21 20.83
C GLN A 216 -2.18 7.74 20.84
N GLY A 217 -1.12 8.48 21.14
CA GLY A 217 -1.14 9.93 21.24
C GLY A 217 -1.18 10.66 19.89
N VAL A 218 -0.89 9.96 18.79
CA VAL A 218 -0.83 10.51 17.43
C VAL A 218 -1.29 9.49 16.39
N ASP A 219 -1.86 9.97 15.28
CA ASP A 219 -2.35 9.11 14.22
C ASP A 219 -1.20 8.47 13.42
N ALA A 220 -1.37 7.19 13.07
CA ALA A 220 -0.52 6.43 12.14
C ALA A 220 1.01 6.46 12.41
N ALA A 221 1.39 6.53 13.70
CA ALA A 221 2.79 6.39 14.12
C ALA A 221 3.02 5.01 14.73
N TYR A 222 4.07 4.33 14.25
CA TYR A 222 4.38 2.96 14.64
C TYR A 222 5.82 2.88 15.12
N TRP A 223 5.98 2.50 16.39
CA TRP A 223 7.26 2.14 16.97
C TRP A 223 7.63 0.72 16.54
N CYS A 224 8.87 0.50 16.14
CA CYS A 224 9.40 -0.78 15.71
C CYS A 224 10.71 -1.09 16.44
N GLU A 225 10.80 -2.26 17.04
CA GLU A 225 12.04 -2.76 17.64
C GLU A 225 12.98 -3.26 16.54
N THR A 226 14.16 -2.66 16.36
CA THR A 226 15.12 -3.17 15.37
C THR A 226 16.47 -3.46 16.01
N PRO A 227 17.30 -4.35 15.42
CA PRO A 227 18.50 -4.88 16.08
C PRO A 227 19.50 -3.82 16.57
N ASP A 228 19.63 -2.71 15.85
CA ASP A 228 20.60 -1.65 16.19
C ASP A 228 19.95 -0.47 16.90
N LYS A 229 18.88 0.07 16.32
CA LYS A 229 18.13 1.23 16.84
C LYS A 229 16.65 1.04 16.61
N ASN A 230 15.84 1.32 17.63
CA ASN A 230 14.40 1.31 17.44
C ASN A 230 14.02 2.41 16.44
N HIS A 231 12.92 2.23 15.73
CA HIS A 231 12.45 3.23 14.79
C HIS A 231 11.06 3.72 15.20
N LEU A 232 10.82 5.02 15.03
CA LEU A 232 9.45 5.50 14.82
C LEU A 232 9.26 5.72 13.32
N ARG A 233 8.28 5.02 12.73
CA ARG A 233 7.86 5.22 11.34
C ARG A 233 6.47 5.83 11.37
N TRP A 234 6.31 7.01 10.80
CA TRP A 234 5.09 7.80 10.96
C TRP A 234 4.50 8.20 9.62
N VAL A 235 3.35 7.64 9.26
CA VAL A 235 2.67 7.99 8.01
C VAL A 235 1.97 9.33 8.18
N MET A 236 2.37 10.32 7.40
CA MET A 236 1.91 11.71 7.56
C MET A 236 0.89 12.09 6.48
N PRO A 237 -0.29 12.62 6.84
CA PRO A 237 -1.39 12.94 5.91
C PRO A 237 -1.22 14.29 5.20
N TYR A 238 0.02 14.77 5.07
CA TYR A 238 0.31 16.08 4.50
C TYR A 238 0.85 15.96 3.08
N PRO A 239 0.57 16.94 2.18
CA PRO A 239 1.23 17.01 0.90
C PRO A 239 2.74 17.00 1.08
N GLU A 240 3.43 16.15 0.31
CA GLU A 240 4.85 15.88 0.50
C GLU A 240 5.71 17.15 0.56
N GLU A 241 5.52 18.07 -0.39
CA GLU A 241 6.32 19.30 -0.44
C GLU A 241 6.14 20.16 0.82
N GLN A 242 4.91 20.24 1.34
CA GLN A 242 4.61 20.99 2.57
C GLN A 242 5.23 20.30 3.79
N LEU A 243 5.15 18.96 3.86
CA LEU A 243 5.78 18.18 4.92
C LEU A 243 7.29 18.36 4.91
N LEU A 244 7.93 18.28 3.75
CA LEU A 244 9.37 18.46 3.60
C LEU A 244 9.80 19.87 4.03
N ASP A 245 9.02 20.90 3.71
CA ASP A 245 9.27 22.26 4.17
C ASP A 245 9.17 22.35 5.69
N GLY A 246 8.08 21.86 6.29
CA GLY A 246 7.89 21.86 7.75
C GLY A 246 9.00 21.11 8.50
N LEU A 247 9.38 19.93 8.02
CA LEU A 247 10.49 19.15 8.58
C LEU A 247 11.84 19.87 8.40
N ALA A 248 12.06 20.53 7.27
CA ALA A 248 13.28 21.30 7.02
C ALA A 248 13.42 22.49 7.98
N ARG A 249 12.31 23.20 8.28
CA ARG A 249 12.28 24.26 9.31
C ARG A 249 12.68 23.74 10.67
N LEU A 250 12.05 22.64 11.10
CA LEU A 250 12.38 22.00 12.38
C LEU A 250 13.83 21.52 12.40
N HIS A 251 14.33 20.97 11.29
CA HIS A 251 15.70 20.47 11.21
C HIS A 251 16.73 21.60 11.30
N ALA A 252 16.54 22.69 10.53
CA ALA A 252 17.41 23.86 10.58
C ALA A 252 17.43 24.51 11.97
N ALA A 253 16.31 24.47 12.70
CA ALA A 253 16.22 24.94 14.07
C ALA A 253 16.75 23.93 15.12
N GLY A 254 17.24 22.75 14.73
CA GLY A 254 17.69 21.71 15.67
C GLY A 254 16.56 21.02 16.44
N ARG A 255 15.32 21.12 15.98
CA ARG A 255 14.09 20.65 16.65
C ARG A 255 13.38 19.50 15.92
N SER A 256 14.08 18.84 15.00
CA SER A 256 13.56 17.69 14.24
C SER A 256 13.61 16.35 14.99
N GLY A 257 14.22 16.30 16.19
CA GLY A 257 14.24 15.11 17.05
C GLY A 257 12.99 14.98 17.93
N LEU A 258 12.85 13.79 18.51
CA LEU A 258 11.83 13.38 19.48
C LEU A 258 12.41 13.26 20.89
N GLY A 259 13.42 14.07 21.22
CA GLY A 259 14.13 14.01 22.51
C GLY A 259 15.58 13.58 22.38
N GLU A 260 16.23 13.37 23.52
CA GLU A 260 17.65 13.05 23.59
C GLU A 260 17.99 11.74 22.88
N GLY A 261 19.09 11.73 22.11
CA GLY A 261 19.54 10.54 21.39
C GLY A 261 18.70 10.15 20.17
N THR A 262 17.60 10.86 19.90
CA THR A 262 16.74 10.59 18.74
C THR A 262 17.15 11.41 17.51
N ARG A 263 16.90 10.88 16.31
CA ARG A 263 17.27 11.57 15.08
C ARG A 263 16.32 11.25 13.93
N LEU A 264 15.81 12.29 13.27
CA LEU A 264 15.17 12.14 11.95
C LEU A 264 16.25 11.72 10.93
N VAL A 265 16.17 10.48 10.45
CA VAL A 265 17.20 9.89 9.58
C VAL A 265 16.87 9.98 8.11
N GLY A 266 15.58 9.97 7.78
CA GLY A 266 15.13 10.01 6.40
C GLY A 266 13.62 9.87 6.32
N SER A 267 13.14 9.54 5.13
CA SER A 267 11.74 9.20 4.89
C SER A 267 11.63 8.23 3.74
N PHE A 268 10.45 7.65 3.55
CA PHE A 268 10.13 7.00 2.29
C PHE A 268 8.73 7.40 1.82
N ARG A 269 8.49 7.25 0.52
CA ARG A 269 7.15 7.37 -0.05
C ARG A 269 6.49 6.00 -0.09
N ALA A 270 5.22 5.95 0.29
CA ALA A 270 4.39 4.76 0.22
C ALA A 270 2.95 5.19 -0.11
N HIS A 271 2.39 4.65 -1.19
CA HIS A 271 0.97 4.82 -1.56
C HIS A 271 0.49 6.28 -1.51
N GLY A 272 1.32 7.19 -2.02
CA GLY A 272 0.99 8.62 -2.15
C GLY A 272 1.22 9.44 -0.88
N LEU A 273 1.66 8.81 0.22
CA LEU A 273 2.02 9.47 1.47
C LEU A 273 3.52 9.40 1.73
N THR A 274 4.00 10.32 2.58
CA THR A 274 5.39 10.33 3.05
C THR A 274 5.44 9.78 4.47
N VAL A 275 6.44 8.94 4.71
CA VAL A 275 6.68 8.28 5.99
C VAL A 275 8.05 8.68 6.52
N PRO A 276 8.17 9.75 7.33
CA PRO A 276 9.41 10.08 8.00
C PRO A 276 9.79 9.00 9.03
N VAL A 277 11.10 8.82 9.22
CA VAL A 277 11.66 7.79 10.10
C VAL A 277 12.62 8.43 11.09
N TRP A 278 12.43 8.12 12.37
CA TRP A 278 13.33 8.49 13.45
C TRP A 278 14.07 7.27 13.97
N ASP A 279 15.39 7.41 14.09
CA ASP A 279 16.22 6.55 14.94
C ASP A 279 15.92 6.89 16.40
N LEU A 280 15.70 5.86 17.20
CA LEU A 280 15.54 5.91 18.64
C LEU A 280 16.62 5.03 19.30
N PRO A 281 17.13 5.39 20.50
CA PRO A 281 17.92 4.47 21.29
C PRO A 281 17.19 3.14 21.51
N SER A 282 17.91 2.02 21.45
CA SER A 282 17.34 0.66 21.58
C SER A 282 16.65 0.40 22.93
N GLY A 283 17.02 1.15 23.97
CA GLY A 283 16.37 1.08 25.29
C GLY A 283 15.07 1.87 25.41
N LEU A 284 14.67 2.67 24.40
CA LEU A 284 13.39 3.39 24.43
C LEU A 284 12.27 2.52 23.87
N GLY A 285 11.27 2.25 24.71
CA GLY A 285 10.03 1.58 24.33
C GLY A 285 9.03 2.53 23.66
N ALA A 286 7.89 1.98 23.25
CA ALA A 286 6.80 2.75 22.66
C ALA A 286 6.21 3.79 23.62
N ASP A 287 5.99 3.43 24.89
CA ASP A 287 5.44 4.35 25.91
C ASP A 287 6.35 5.56 26.16
N ASP A 288 7.67 5.39 26.04
CA ASP A 288 8.65 6.46 26.22
C ASP A 288 8.55 7.53 25.12
N ILE A 289 8.04 7.16 23.93
CA ILE A 289 7.99 8.04 22.76
C ILE A 289 6.62 8.68 22.53
N GLU A 290 5.56 8.24 23.23
CA GLU A 290 4.20 8.81 23.13
C GLU A 290 4.18 10.33 23.33
N LYS A 291 4.68 10.79 24.48
CA LYS A 291 4.70 12.23 24.80
C LYS A 291 5.61 13.01 23.84
N PRO A 292 6.86 12.61 23.57
CA PRO A 292 7.70 13.31 22.60
C PRO A 292 7.12 13.36 21.17
N ALA A 293 6.41 12.32 20.73
CA ALA A 293 5.73 12.29 19.44
C ALA A 293 4.56 13.29 19.39
N ALA A 294 3.73 13.35 20.43
CA ALA A 294 2.67 14.35 20.53
C ALA A 294 3.22 15.80 20.52
N GLU A 295 4.26 16.08 21.31
CA GLU A 295 4.91 17.40 21.30
C GLU A 295 5.56 17.71 19.94
N PHE A 296 6.04 16.70 19.23
CA PHE A 296 6.55 16.89 17.86
C PHE A 296 5.42 17.20 16.88
N ALA A 297 4.26 16.56 16.99
CA ALA A 297 3.09 16.86 16.17
C ALA A 297 2.68 18.33 16.29
N GLU A 298 2.68 18.88 17.51
CA GLU A 298 2.39 20.30 17.76
C GLU A 298 3.42 21.21 17.09
N ARG A 299 4.71 20.90 17.22
CA ARG A 299 5.79 21.66 16.57
C ARG A 299 5.70 21.60 15.05
N LEU A 300 5.39 20.43 14.50
CA LEU A 300 5.22 20.23 13.06
C LEU A 300 4.02 21.02 12.55
N THR A 301 2.90 20.98 13.25
CA THR A 301 1.70 21.77 12.91
C THR A 301 2.02 23.26 12.82
N ALA A 302 2.76 23.79 13.79
CA ALA A 302 3.20 25.18 13.75
C ALA A 302 4.14 25.48 12.57
N ALA A 303 5.06 24.56 12.24
CA ALA A 303 5.97 24.71 11.11
C ALA A 303 5.25 24.64 9.75
N LEU A 304 4.24 23.78 9.62
CA LEU A 304 3.40 23.62 8.43
C LEU A 304 2.52 24.84 8.17
N ALA A 305 2.09 25.54 9.23
CA ALA A 305 1.31 26.77 9.11
C ALA A 305 2.12 27.98 8.60
N THR A 306 3.44 27.85 8.44
CA THR A 306 4.31 28.94 7.98
C THR A 306 4.42 28.97 6.45
N ASP A 307 3.93 30.04 5.84
CA ASP A 307 3.95 30.30 4.39
C ASP A 307 5.19 31.05 3.89
N ALA A 308 6.03 31.55 4.80
CA ALA A 308 7.25 32.27 4.47
C ALA A 308 8.20 31.41 3.61
N PRO A 309 8.92 31.98 2.62
CA PRO A 309 9.91 31.22 1.86
C PRO A 309 10.98 30.59 2.75
N LEU A 310 11.46 29.39 2.39
CA LEU A 310 12.57 28.76 3.11
C LEU A 310 13.84 29.62 3.04
N THR A 311 14.48 29.78 4.19
CA THR A 311 15.80 30.40 4.33
C THR A 311 16.89 29.53 3.66
N PRO A 312 18.11 30.05 3.45
CA PRO A 312 19.22 29.25 2.91
C PRO A 312 19.52 27.97 3.70
N ASP A 313 19.45 28.01 5.03
CA ASP A 313 19.73 26.85 5.88
C ASP A 313 18.59 25.83 5.83
N GLU A 314 17.33 26.28 5.81
CA GLU A 314 16.17 25.41 5.62
C GLU A 314 16.18 24.75 4.24
N ARG A 315 16.55 25.47 3.17
CA ARG A 315 16.70 24.87 1.83
C ARG A 315 17.79 23.79 1.81
N ARG A 316 18.89 24.01 2.52
CA ARG A 316 19.96 23.01 2.66
C ARG A 316 19.45 21.78 3.44
N ALA A 317 18.73 22.00 4.54
CA ALA A 317 18.12 20.94 5.33
C ALA A 317 17.15 20.11 4.48
N ARG A 318 16.27 20.78 3.72
CA ARG A 318 15.33 20.16 2.79
C ARG A 318 16.03 19.28 1.76
N GLY A 319 17.05 19.81 1.08
CA GLY A 319 17.84 19.02 0.12
C GLY A 319 18.49 17.79 0.75
N GLY A 320 18.95 17.91 2.00
CA GLY A 320 19.46 16.77 2.77
C GLY A 320 18.40 15.72 3.10
N LEU A 321 17.16 16.11 3.40
CA LEU A 321 16.03 15.21 3.66
C LEU A 321 15.60 14.49 2.38
N THR A 322 15.45 15.22 1.26
CA THR A 322 15.10 14.64 -0.05
C THR A 322 16.15 13.64 -0.53
N ASN A 323 17.45 13.91 -0.32
CA ASN A 323 18.51 12.97 -0.69
C ASN A 323 18.51 11.67 0.13
N ARG A 324 17.86 11.65 1.30
CA ARG A 324 17.70 10.48 2.17
C ARG A 324 16.29 9.87 2.07
N GLN A 325 15.55 10.22 1.03
CA GLN A 325 14.21 9.71 0.79
C GLN A 325 14.25 8.58 -0.25
N VAL A 326 13.60 7.47 0.07
CA VAL A 326 13.41 6.35 -0.86
C VAL A 326 11.94 6.20 -1.25
N THR A 327 11.62 5.43 -2.28
CA THR A 327 10.23 5.14 -2.65
C THR A 327 10.02 3.64 -2.54
N LEU A 328 9.02 3.24 -1.76
CA LEU A 328 8.50 1.87 -1.76
C LEU A 328 7.44 1.80 -2.87
N SER A 329 7.60 0.86 -3.80
CA SER A 329 6.73 0.66 -4.96
C SER A 329 6.01 -0.67 -4.86
#